data_AF-A0A925VDW7-F1
#
_entry.id   AF-A0A925VDW7-F1
#
_cell.length_a   1.000
_cell.length_b   1.000
_cell.length_c   1.000
_cell.angle_alpha   90.00
_cell.angle_beta   90.00
_cell.angle_gamma   90.00
#
_symmetry.space_group_name_H-M   'P 1'
#
loop_
_entity.id
_entity.type
_entity.pdbx_description
1 polymer ?
#
loop_
_entity_poly.entity_id
_entity_poly.type
_entity_poly.pdbx_seq_one_letter_code
_entity_poly.pdbx_strand_id
1 'polypeptide(L)'
;SNRHLKLEPVLAALAADAGLAALMNDNIVISREDGAKGKSASQWALLARAQTDLGPLATTSGWQPARGAATGDVWTDDYSSLLRVFSWR
;
A
#
# COMPACT_ATOMS: atom_id res chain seq x y z
N SER A 1 -1.09 14.44 -4.20
CA SER A 1 0.19 13.82 -3.77
C SER A 1 -0.10 13.10 -2.46
N ASN A 2 0.11 11.78 -2.40
CA ASN A 2 -0.25 10.94 -1.24
C ASN A 2 0.92 10.75 -0.24
N ARG A 3 2.04 11.45 -0.42
CA ARG A 3 3.28 11.21 0.35
C ARG A 3 3.15 11.39 1.86
N HIS A 4 2.12 12.12 2.30
CA HIS A 4 1.86 12.42 3.71
C HIS A 4 0.78 11.53 4.32
N LEU A 5 0.34 10.49 3.60
CA LEU A 5 -0.73 9.59 4.04
C LEU A 5 -0.17 8.18 4.21
N LYS A 6 -0.42 7.57 5.37
CA LYS A 6 -0.17 6.16 5.65
C LYS A 6 -1.36 5.35 5.13
N LEU A 7 -1.33 5.03 3.83
CA LEU A 7 -2.46 4.37 3.15
C LEU A 7 -2.47 2.85 3.29
N GLU A 8 -1.36 2.22 3.69
CA GLU A 8 -1.29 0.76 3.82
C GLU A 8 -2.40 0.17 4.72
N PRO A 9 -2.70 0.71 5.92
CA PRO A 9 -3.80 0.20 6.75
C PRO A 9 -5.17 0.30 6.08
N VAL A 10 -5.40 1.38 5.31
CA VAL A 10 -6.66 1.60 4.57
C VAL A 10 -6.80 0.54 3.49
N LEU A 11 -5.75 0.34 2.69
CA LEU A 11 -5.76 -0.62 1.59
C LEU A 11 -5.84 -2.06 2.11
N ALA A 12 -5.21 -2.36 3.25
CA ALA A 12 -5.32 -3.64 3.92
C ALA A 12 -6.76 -3.90 4.41
N ALA A 13 -7.42 -2.89 5.00
CA ALA A 13 -8.82 -3.02 5.44
C ALA A 13 -9.78 -3.19 4.26
N LEU A 14 -9.63 -2.42 3.19
CA LEU A 14 -10.44 -2.53 1.97
C LEU A 14 -10.25 -3.90 1.29
N ALA A 15 -9.02 -4.40 1.23
CA ALA A 15 -8.75 -5.72 0.67
C ALA A 15 -9.42 -6.82 1.51
N ALA A 16 -9.31 -6.75 2.85
CA ALA A 16 -9.95 -7.70 3.74
C ALA A 16 -11.48 -7.69 3.60
N ASP A 17 -12.09 -6.52 3.57
CA ASP A 17 -13.54 -6.34 3.39
C ASP A 17 -14.03 -6.92 2.06
N ALA A 18 -13.28 -6.70 0.98
CA ALA A 18 -13.59 -7.21 -0.35
C ALA A 18 -13.16 -8.68 -0.59
N GLY A 19 -12.55 -9.34 0.39
CA GLY A 19 -12.03 -10.71 0.25
C GLY A 19 -10.87 -10.85 -0.75
N LEU A 20 -10.05 -9.80 -0.89
CA LEU A 20 -8.91 -9.73 -1.81
C LEU A 20 -7.58 -10.00 -1.10
N ALA A 21 -6.61 -10.53 -1.84
CA ALA A 21 -5.21 -10.54 -1.44
C ALA A 21 -4.57 -9.18 -1.74
N ALA A 22 -3.68 -8.70 -0.86
CA ALA A 22 -3.01 -7.42 -1.03
C ALA A 22 -1.50 -7.49 -0.76
N LEU A 23 -0.71 -6.86 -1.64
CA LEU A 23 0.73 -6.65 -1.47
C LEU A 23 1.08 -5.16 -1.50
N MET A 24 2.10 -4.81 -0.74
CA MET A 24 2.70 -3.48 -0.67
C MET A 24 4.18 -3.54 -1.03
N ASN A 25 4.68 -2.48 -1.65
CA ASN A 25 6.12 -2.28 -1.90
C ASN A 25 6.51 -0.82 -1.64
N ASP A 26 7.39 -0.63 -0.66
CA ASP A 26 7.94 0.67 -0.30
C ASP A 26 9.25 0.91 -1.07
N ASN A 27 9.12 1.39 -2.31
CA ASN A 27 10.27 1.81 -3.12
C ASN A 27 10.65 3.27 -2.82
N ILE A 28 10.92 3.54 -1.53
CA ILE A 28 11.16 4.89 -1.01
C ILE A 28 12.65 5.24 -0.90
N VAL A 29 13.52 4.24 -0.88
CA VAL A 29 14.98 4.42 -0.92
C VAL A 29 15.46 4.23 -2.34
N ILE A 30 15.96 5.30 -2.96
CA ILE A 30 16.43 5.31 -4.34
C ILE A 30 17.92 5.65 -4.38
N SER A 31 18.68 4.88 -5.17
CA SER A 31 20.10 5.16 -5.37
C SER A 31 20.30 6.48 -6.13
N ARG A 32 21.45 7.13 -5.95
CA ARG A 32 21.77 8.36 -6.70
C ARG A 32 21.71 8.14 -8.23
N GLU A 33 22.17 6.97 -8.67
CA GLU A 33 22.14 6.59 -10.09
C GLU A 33 20.71 6.47 -10.61
N ASP A 34 19.84 5.77 -9.89
CA ASP A 34 18.43 5.64 -10.26
C ASP A 34 17.71 7.00 -10.29
N GLY A 35 18.00 7.87 -9.32
CA GLY A 35 17.48 9.24 -9.28
C GLY A 35 17.95 10.07 -10.47
N ALA A 36 19.23 9.94 -10.87
CA ALA A 36 19.76 10.61 -12.06
C ALA A 36 19.10 10.11 -13.36
N LYS A 37 18.59 8.87 -13.38
CA LYS A 37 17.78 8.30 -14.48
C LYS A 37 16.29 8.69 -14.41
N GLY A 38 15.89 9.53 -13.44
CA GLY A 38 14.52 10.03 -13.30
C GLY A 38 13.60 9.18 -12.41
N LYS A 39 14.12 8.15 -11.72
CA LYS A 39 13.31 7.33 -10.80
C LYS A 39 12.89 8.17 -9.58
N SER A 40 11.62 8.07 -9.19
CA SER A 40 11.05 8.78 -8.05
C SER A 40 10.54 7.84 -6.96
N ALA A 41 10.72 8.23 -5.70
CA ALA A 41 10.34 7.45 -4.54
C ALA A 41 8.82 7.26 -4.54
N SER A 42 8.38 6.02 -4.38
CA SER A 42 6.96 5.66 -4.48
C SER A 42 6.62 4.45 -3.64
N GLN A 43 5.39 4.42 -3.16
CA GLN A 43 4.79 3.24 -2.54
C GLN A 43 3.80 2.65 -3.54
N TRP A 44 3.81 1.33 -3.67
CA TRP A 44 2.97 0.60 -4.60
C TRP A 44 2.06 -0.36 -3.83
N ALA A 45 0.84 -0.54 -4.32
CA ALA A 45 -0.13 -1.47 -3.78
C ALA A 45 -0.73 -2.30 -4.91
N LEU A 46 -0.85 -3.61 -4.70
CA LEU A 46 -1.55 -4.52 -5.60
C LEU A 46 -2.63 -5.24 -4.82
N LEU A 47 -3.84 -5.29 -5.39
CA LEU A 47 -4.95 -6.09 -4.89
C LEU A 47 -5.37 -7.07 -5.97
N ALA A 48 -5.64 -8.31 -5.58
CA ALA A 48 -6.07 -9.37 -6.50
C ALA A 48 -7.10 -10.29 -5.83
N ARG A 49 -7.89 -11.02 -6.62
CA ARG A 49 -8.93 -11.91 -6.09
C ARG A 49 -8.37 -13.05 -5.26
N ALA A 50 -7.27 -13.64 -5.70
CA ALA A 50 -6.57 -14.68 -4.96
C ALA A 50 -5.07 -14.38 -4.86
N GLN A 51 -4.41 -14.98 -3.86
CA GLN A 51 -2.96 -14.84 -3.70
C GLN A 51 -2.19 -15.37 -4.92
N THR A 52 -2.73 -16.38 -5.59
CA THR A 52 -2.17 -16.95 -6.83
C THR A 52 -2.21 -15.97 -8.01
N ASP A 53 -3.14 -15.03 -8.02
CA ASP A 53 -3.29 -14.04 -9.10
C ASP A 53 -2.20 -12.96 -9.04
N LEU A 54 -1.49 -12.84 -7.92
CA LEU A 54 -0.35 -11.92 -7.75
C LEU A 54 0.91 -12.40 -8.49
N GLY A 55 0.91 -13.65 -8.95
CA GLY A 55 1.99 -14.23 -9.75
C GLY A 55 3.36 -14.13 -9.06
N PRO A 56 4.45 -13.86 -9.82
CA PRO A 56 5.81 -13.80 -9.27
C PRO A 56 6.01 -12.70 -8.21
N LEU A 57 5.15 -11.68 -8.17
CA LEU A 57 5.30 -10.58 -7.21
C LEU A 57 5.06 -11.05 -5.77
N ALA A 58 4.29 -12.12 -5.57
CA ALA A 58 4.08 -12.73 -4.25
C ALA A 58 5.37 -13.24 -3.59
N THR A 59 6.41 -13.52 -4.37
CA THR A 59 7.71 -14.01 -3.89
C THR A 59 8.87 -13.07 -4.23
N THR A 60 8.60 -11.95 -4.90
CA THR A 60 9.63 -10.98 -5.29
C THR A 60 10.04 -10.13 -4.07
N SER A 61 11.35 -9.98 -3.87
CA SER A 61 11.89 -9.14 -2.79
C SER A 61 11.35 -7.72 -2.83
N GLY A 62 11.05 -7.16 -1.66
CA GLY A 62 10.46 -5.83 -1.49
C GLY A 62 8.93 -5.80 -1.54
N TRP A 63 8.26 -6.84 -2.05
CA TRP A 63 6.83 -7.03 -1.90
C TRP A 63 6.52 -7.74 -0.59
N GLN A 64 5.53 -7.23 0.13
CA GLN A 64 5.10 -7.77 1.43
C GLN A 64 3.57 -7.78 1.48
N PRO A 65 2.94 -8.74 2.18
CA PRO A 65 1.52 -8.68 2.47
C PRO A 65 1.15 -7.36 3.14
N ALA A 66 0.06 -6.73 2.71
CA ALA A 66 -0.41 -5.48 3.30
C ALA A 66 -0.72 -5.67 4.79
N ARG A 67 -0.20 -4.78 5.64
CA ARG A 67 -0.32 -4.89 7.10
C ARG A 67 -1.35 -3.91 7.67
N GLY A 68 -1.84 -4.21 8.86
CA GLY A 68 -2.58 -3.25 9.67
C GLY A 68 -4.05 -3.08 9.28
N ALA A 69 -4.72 -4.15 8.83
CA ALA A 69 -6.18 -4.20 8.85
C ALA A 69 -6.64 -4.13 10.32
N ALA A 70 -6.78 -2.91 10.86
CA ALA A 70 -7.45 -2.68 12.13
C ALA A 70 -8.91 -3.08 11.90
N THR A 71 -9.36 -4.11 12.61
CA THR A 71 -10.75 -4.53 12.62
C THR A 71 -11.63 -3.35 12.99
N GLY A 72 -12.35 -2.78 12.02
CA GLY A 72 -13.44 -1.84 12.29
C GLY A 72 -13.53 -0.59 11.39
N ASP A 73 -12.50 -0.22 10.64
CA ASP A 73 -12.49 1.07 9.94
C ASP A 73 -12.16 0.92 8.45
N VAL A 74 -13.06 0.25 7.74
CA VAL A 74 -13.09 0.31 6.27
C VAL A 74 -13.46 1.74 5.89
N TRP A 75 -12.63 2.39 5.07
CA TRP A 75 -12.94 3.72 4.59
C TRP A 75 -14.16 3.65 3.67
N THR A 76 -15.29 4.20 4.11
CA THR A 76 -16.49 4.45 3.30
C THR A 76 -16.63 5.95 3.01
N ASP A 77 -17.45 6.35 2.04
CA ASP A 77 -17.69 7.78 1.74
C ASP A 77 -18.16 8.57 2.98
N ASP A 78 -18.91 7.91 3.86
CA ASP A 78 -19.39 8.43 5.17
C ASP A 78 -18.25 8.73 6.16
N TYR A 79 -17.05 8.19 5.93
CA TYR A 79 -15.85 8.34 6.76
C TYR A 79 -14.64 8.82 5.93
N SER A 80 -14.77 10.00 5.31
CA SER A 80 -13.77 10.60 4.40
C SER A 80 -12.68 11.47 5.09
N SER A 81 -12.52 11.38 6.41
CA SER A 81 -11.52 12.16 7.15
C SER A 81 -10.08 11.65 6.97
N LEU A 82 -9.24 12.47 6.33
CA LEU A 82 -7.81 12.17 6.10
C LEU A 82 -6.93 12.27 7.36
N LEU A 83 -7.43 12.87 8.45
CA LEU A 83 -6.64 13.10 9.67
C LEU A 83 -6.13 11.80 10.30
N ARG A 84 -6.87 10.71 10.11
CA ARG A 84 -6.54 9.38 10.68
C ARG A 84 -5.32 8.74 10.04
N VAL A 85 -5.10 9.03 8.76
CA VAL A 85 -4.00 8.46 7.97
C VAL A 85 -2.86 9.45 7.78
N PHE A 86 -2.96 10.65 8.35
CA PHE A 86 -1.92 11.65 8.19
C PHE A 86 -0.62 11.22 8.88
N SER A 87 0.49 11.36 8.16
CA SER A 87 1.83 11.10 8.68
C SER A 87 2.42 12.39 9.22
N TRP A 88 2.34 12.57 10.54
CA TRP A 88 3.03 13.61 11.30
C TRP A 88 4.52 13.29 11.37
N ARG A 89 5.23 13.58 10.27
CA ARG A 89 6.69 13.52 10.19
C ARG A 89 7.20 14.86 9.71
#